data_AF-A0A0Q8QNB1-F1
#
_entry.id   AF-A0A0Q8QNB1-F1
#
_cell.length_a   1.000
_cell.length_b   1.000
_cell.length_c   1.000
_cell.angle_alpha   90.00
_cell.angle_beta   90.00
_cell.angle_gamma   90.00
#
_symmetry.space_group_name_H-M   'P 1'
#
loop_
_entity.id
_entity.type
_entity.pdbx_description
1 polymer ?
#
loop_
_entity_poly.entity_id
_entity_poly.type
_entity_poly.pdbx_seq_one_letter_code
_entity_poly.pdbx_strand_id
1 'polypeptide(L)'
;MSSVTLAHGTNEIFGLTSSMNIYDQGWGGQDPAGNQVLIGLFANGANLFNVHVAGGWHNFTTQTFNIANDALAQKNLNLKLDTIDWALNPVVKLQMFAAPIGYPGWQLHARNATFMVESAKIPEPASLALLGLGLAGLAVARRRKA
;
A
#
# COMPACT_ATOMS: atom_id res chain seq x y z
N MET A 1 2.82 -13.15 6.32
CA MET A 1 3.05 -12.29 5.14
C MET A 1 3.23 -10.85 5.61
N SER A 2 3.87 -10.00 4.80
CA SER A 2 4.35 -8.68 5.21
C SER A 2 3.33 -7.57 4.93
N SER A 3 3.35 -6.51 5.75
CA SER A 3 2.50 -5.32 5.58
C SER A 3 3.20 -4.06 6.06
N VAL A 4 2.88 -2.93 5.45
CA VAL A 4 3.33 -1.59 5.85
C VAL A 4 2.11 -0.73 6.10
N THR A 5 2.04 -0.10 7.28
CA THR A 5 1.04 0.94 7.56
C THR A 5 1.55 2.26 6.99
N LEU A 6 0.73 2.93 6.19
CA LEU A 6 1.09 4.21 5.59
C LEU A 6 0.99 5.33 6.62
N ALA A 7 1.84 6.35 6.47
CA ALA A 7 1.75 7.54 7.28
C ALA A 7 0.43 8.27 6.99
N HIS A 8 -0.12 8.95 8.01
CA HIS A 8 -1.30 9.78 7.80
C HIS A 8 -1.01 10.88 6.77
N GLY A 9 -1.91 11.03 5.79
CA GLY A 9 -1.77 12.02 4.72
C GLY A 9 -0.74 11.65 3.63
N THR A 10 -0.42 10.36 3.47
CA THR A 10 0.31 9.88 2.29
C THR A 10 -0.51 10.16 1.03
N ASN A 11 0.09 10.86 0.06
CA ASN A 11 -0.56 11.21 -1.22
C ASN A 11 -0.04 10.44 -2.41
N GLU A 12 1.19 9.93 -2.34
CA GLU A 12 1.80 9.26 -3.48
C GLU A 12 2.66 8.10 -3.01
N ILE A 13 2.49 6.97 -3.69
CA ILE A 13 3.36 5.80 -3.62
C ILE A 13 4.13 5.74 -4.93
N PHE A 14 5.42 6.05 -4.85
CA PHE A 14 6.31 6.09 -6.02
C PHE A 14 7.21 4.85 -6.12
N GLY A 15 7.28 4.04 -5.06
CA GLY A 15 8.02 2.78 -5.07
C GLY A 15 7.32 1.70 -4.27
N LEU A 16 7.27 0.50 -4.84
CA LEU A 16 6.79 -0.69 -4.14
C LEU A 16 7.54 -1.90 -4.69
N THR A 17 8.30 -2.54 -3.81
CA THR A 17 9.09 -3.73 -4.15
C THR A 17 8.79 -4.85 -3.17
N SER A 18 8.57 -6.04 -3.69
CA SER A 18 8.46 -7.25 -2.88
C SER A 18 9.34 -8.35 -3.44
N SER A 19 9.90 -9.17 -2.55
CA SER A 19 10.59 -10.41 -2.91
C SER A 19 10.19 -11.51 -1.95
N MET A 20 9.93 -12.71 -2.46
CA MET A 20 9.67 -13.86 -1.59
C MET A 20 9.97 -15.17 -2.31
N ASN A 21 10.24 -16.22 -1.53
CA ASN A 21 10.29 -17.58 -2.06
C ASN A 21 8.90 -18.20 -1.98
N ILE A 22 8.35 -18.58 -3.12
CA ILE A 22 7.04 -19.23 -3.17
C ILE A 22 7.17 -20.68 -3.60
N TYR A 23 6.27 -21.51 -3.10
CA TYR A 23 6.05 -22.87 -3.54
C TYR A 23 4.58 -23.21 -3.43
N ASP A 24 3.99 -23.63 -4.53
CA ASP A 24 2.63 -24.14 -4.55
C ASP A 24 2.62 -25.66 -4.51
N GLN A 25 1.99 -26.22 -3.48
CA GLN A 25 1.74 -27.66 -3.35
C GLN A 25 0.44 -28.08 -4.05
N GLY A 26 -0.43 -27.13 -4.39
CA GLY A 26 -1.60 -27.32 -5.25
C GLY A 26 -1.23 -27.21 -6.73
N TRP A 27 -2.23 -27.12 -7.61
CA TRP A 27 -2.08 -27.10 -9.08
C TRP A 27 -1.75 -25.71 -9.68
N GLY A 28 -0.98 -24.87 -8.98
CA GLY A 28 -0.71 -23.48 -9.38
C GLY A 28 -0.14 -23.32 -10.78
N GLY A 29 0.52 -24.35 -11.32
CA GLY A 29 1.01 -24.35 -12.70
C GLY A 29 -0.07 -24.41 -13.79
N GLN A 30 -1.30 -24.84 -13.48
CA GLN A 30 -2.41 -24.89 -14.45
C GLN A 30 -3.42 -23.75 -14.33
N ASP A 31 -3.49 -23.10 -13.16
CA ASP A 31 -4.31 -21.91 -12.97
C ASP A 31 -3.53 -20.83 -12.21
N PRO A 32 -2.72 -20.03 -12.92
CA PRO A 32 -1.99 -18.93 -12.31
C PRO A 32 -2.89 -17.83 -11.72
N ALA A 33 -4.20 -17.82 -12.04
CA ALA A 33 -5.17 -16.93 -11.41
C ALA A 33 -5.78 -17.52 -10.13
N GLY A 34 -5.73 -18.84 -9.97
CA GLY A 34 -6.31 -19.56 -8.84
C GLY A 34 -5.48 -19.43 -7.56
N ASN A 35 -4.17 -19.65 -7.62
CA ASN A 35 -3.32 -19.56 -6.43
C ASN A 35 -2.20 -18.54 -6.61
N GLN A 36 -2.35 -17.39 -5.97
CA GLN A 36 -1.50 -16.23 -6.23
C GLN A 36 -1.19 -15.46 -4.94
N VAL A 37 -0.09 -14.72 -4.99
CA VAL A 37 0.22 -13.66 -4.04
C VAL A 37 -0.14 -12.33 -4.66
N LEU A 38 -0.90 -11.56 -3.90
CA LEU A 38 -1.32 -10.21 -4.26
C LEU A 38 -0.70 -9.22 -3.27
N ILE A 39 -0.53 -7.99 -3.75
CA ILE A 39 -0.41 -6.84 -2.86
C ILE A 39 -1.68 -6.03 -2.97
N GLY A 40 -2.28 -5.73 -1.82
CA GLY A 40 -3.49 -4.93 -1.74
C GLY A 40 -3.31 -3.66 -0.93
N LEU A 41 -4.06 -2.62 -1.32
CA LEU A 41 -4.26 -1.41 -0.53
C LEU A 41 -5.53 -1.59 0.29
N PHE A 42 -5.41 -1.45 1.61
CA PHE A 42 -6.50 -1.59 2.55
C PHE A 42 -6.69 -0.28 3.31
N ALA A 43 -7.93 0.18 3.44
CA ALA A 43 -8.30 1.29 4.32
C ALA A 43 -9.35 0.79 5.32
N ASN A 44 -9.05 0.86 6.62
CA ASN A 44 -9.93 0.35 7.68
C ASN A 44 -10.39 -1.11 7.45
N GLY A 45 -9.53 -1.92 6.83
CA GLY A 45 -9.80 -3.32 6.49
C GLY A 45 -10.55 -3.54 5.17
N ALA A 46 -11.09 -2.50 4.54
CA ALA A 46 -11.66 -2.61 3.19
C ALA A 46 -10.56 -2.66 2.14
N ASN A 47 -10.64 -3.64 1.23
CA ASN A 47 -9.71 -3.76 0.10
C ASN A 47 -10.11 -2.80 -1.03
N LEU A 48 -9.21 -1.89 -1.39
CA LEU A 48 -9.44 -0.84 -2.40
C LEU A 48 -8.77 -1.14 -3.75
N PHE A 49 -7.71 -1.95 -3.73
CA PHE A 49 -6.85 -2.22 -4.88
C PHE A 49 -6.10 -3.53 -4.67
N ASN A 50 -5.89 -4.30 -5.73
CA ASN A 50 -4.98 -5.43 -5.74
C ASN A 50 -4.11 -5.40 -6.99
N VAL A 51 -2.85 -5.78 -6.83
CA VAL A 51 -1.94 -6.09 -7.94
C VAL A 51 -1.40 -7.50 -7.77
N HIS A 52 -1.31 -8.22 -8.87
CA HIS A 52 -0.70 -9.55 -8.92
C HIS A 52 0.81 -9.44 -8.80
N VAL A 53 1.37 -10.22 -7.88
CA VAL A 53 2.81 -10.21 -7.56
C VAL A 53 3.47 -11.49 -8.03
N ALA A 54 2.83 -12.63 -7.77
CA ALA A 54 3.38 -13.94 -8.08
C ALA A 54 2.27 -15.00 -8.16
N GLY A 55 2.32 -15.84 -9.19
CA GLY A 55 1.46 -17.03 -9.31
C GLY A 55 2.14 -18.25 -8.70
N GLY A 56 1.37 -19.26 -8.30
CA GLY A 56 1.89 -20.50 -7.71
C GLY A 56 2.73 -21.33 -8.68
N TRP A 57 3.97 -21.66 -8.30
CA TRP A 57 4.82 -22.60 -9.06
C TRP A 57 5.09 -23.86 -8.24
N HIS A 58 5.15 -25.01 -8.90
CA HIS A 58 5.46 -26.31 -8.29
C HIS A 58 6.96 -26.50 -7.97
N ASN A 59 7.70 -25.41 -7.86
CA ASN A 59 9.09 -25.39 -7.43
C ASN A 59 9.33 -24.18 -6.53
N PHE A 60 10.32 -24.27 -5.64
CA PHE A 60 10.73 -23.10 -4.86
C PHE A 60 11.39 -22.11 -5.80
N THR A 61 10.68 -21.02 -6.09
CA THR A 61 11.18 -19.94 -6.93
C THR A 61 11.11 -18.63 -6.17
N THR A 62 12.19 -17.84 -6.27
CA THR A 62 12.19 -16.46 -5.78
C THR A 62 11.42 -15.61 -6.77
N GLN A 63 10.35 -15.00 -6.30
CA GLN A 63 9.52 -14.09 -7.07
C GLN A 63 9.76 -12.67 -6.59
N THR A 64 10.11 -11.79 -7.52
CA THR A 64 10.28 -10.37 -7.28
C THR A 64 9.23 -9.59 -8.05
N PHE A 65 8.70 -8.56 -7.41
CA PHE A 65 7.79 -7.62 -8.02
C PHE A 65 8.27 -6.21 -7.70
N ASN A 66 8.29 -5.37 -8.72
CA ASN A 66 8.56 -3.95 -8.60
C ASN A 66 7.46 -3.22 -9.36
N ILE A 67 6.65 -2.43 -8.64
CA ILE A 67 5.54 -1.69 -9.24
C ILE A 67 6.02 -0.66 -10.28
N ALA A 68 7.26 -0.19 -10.19
CA ALA A 68 7.83 0.75 -11.16
C ALA A 68 7.93 0.14 -12.57
N ASN A 69 7.93 -1.19 -12.68
CA ASN A 69 7.88 -1.89 -13.97
C ASN A 69 6.44 -2.03 -14.51
N ASP A 70 5.42 -1.69 -13.73
CA ASP A 70 4.01 -1.70 -14.10
C ASP A 70 3.38 -0.32 -13.83
N ALA A 71 3.61 0.60 -14.77
CA ALA A 71 3.12 1.97 -14.69
C ALA A 71 1.59 2.06 -14.55
N LEU A 72 0.84 1.09 -15.11
CA LEU A 72 -0.61 1.06 -15.00
C LEU A 72 -1.03 0.69 -13.57
N ALA A 73 -0.44 -0.35 -12.98
CA ALA A 73 -0.70 -0.72 -11.59
C ALA A 73 -0.30 0.41 -10.63
N GLN A 74 0.84 1.06 -10.84
CA GLN A 74 1.26 2.19 -10.02
C GLN A 74 0.27 3.36 -10.09
N LYS A 75 -0.15 3.72 -11.31
CA LYS A 75 -1.15 4.77 -11.51
C LYS A 75 -2.48 4.42 -10.81
N ASN A 76 -2.96 3.19 -10.99
CA ASN A 76 -4.22 2.75 -10.39
C ASN A 76 -4.15 2.67 -8.86
N LEU A 77 -3.00 2.28 -8.30
CA LEU A 77 -2.76 2.31 -6.86
C LEU A 77 -2.89 3.74 -6.31
N ASN A 78 -2.23 4.71 -6.93
CA ASN A 78 -2.31 6.11 -6.50
C ASN A 78 -3.72 6.69 -6.68
N LEU A 79 -4.41 6.37 -7.77
CA LEU A 79 -5.82 6.75 -7.95
C LEU A 79 -6.73 6.19 -6.84
N LYS A 80 -6.44 5.00 -6.31
CA LYS A 80 -7.20 4.41 -5.19
C LYS A 80 -6.80 5.03 -3.85
N LEU A 81 -5.53 5.38 -3.67
CA LEU A 81 -5.05 6.14 -2.52
C LEU A 81 -5.77 7.50 -2.42
N ASP A 82 -5.97 8.19 -3.54
CA ASP A 82 -6.67 9.48 -3.61
C ASP A 82 -8.14 9.42 -3.17
N THR A 83 -8.76 8.24 -3.20
CA THR A 83 -10.16 8.06 -2.73
C THR A 83 -10.29 7.98 -1.21
N ILE A 84 -9.17 7.88 -0.49
CA ILE A 84 -9.17 7.74 0.96
C ILE A 84 -9.39 9.10 1.61
N ASP A 85 -10.45 9.21 2.41
CA ASP A 85 -10.66 10.38 3.25
C ASP A 85 -9.80 10.33 4.51
N TRP A 86 -8.65 11.02 4.45
CA TRP A 86 -7.71 11.12 5.56
C TRP A 86 -8.25 11.93 6.76
N ALA A 87 -9.29 12.76 6.58
CA ALA A 87 -9.90 13.50 7.69
C ALA A 87 -10.57 12.58 8.71
N LEU A 88 -10.98 11.38 8.28
CA LEU A 88 -11.55 10.34 9.13
C LEU A 88 -10.51 9.53 9.91
N ASN A 89 -9.22 9.89 9.83
CA ASN A 89 -8.10 9.17 10.44
C ASN A 89 -8.11 7.65 10.13
N PRO A 90 -8.20 7.25 8.85
CA PRO A 90 -8.23 5.85 8.48
C PRO A 90 -6.89 5.17 8.75
N VAL A 91 -6.95 3.89 9.12
CA VAL A 91 -5.77 3.01 9.14
C VAL A 91 -5.59 2.47 7.72
N VAL A 92 -4.59 3.01 7.02
CA VAL A 92 -4.26 2.59 5.65
C VAL A 92 -3.05 1.67 5.66
N LYS A 93 -3.18 0.50 5.02
CA LYS A 93 -2.13 -0.51 4.94
C LYS A 93 -1.93 -0.96 3.51
N LEU A 94 -0.68 -1.07 3.11
CA LEU A 94 -0.28 -1.91 2.00
C LEU A 94 0.11 -3.27 2.54
N GLN A 95 -0.53 -4.31 2.06
CA GLN A 95 -0.33 -5.66 2.57
C GLN A 95 -0.16 -6.65 1.43
N MET A 96 0.83 -7.51 1.60
CA MET A 96 0.99 -8.69 0.78
C MET A 96 0.22 -9.85 1.40
N PHE A 97 -0.59 -10.54 0.60
CA PHE A 97 -1.39 -11.66 1.05
C PHE A 97 -1.54 -12.73 -0.04
N ALA A 98 -1.71 -13.97 0.40
CA ALA A 98 -2.00 -15.12 -0.44
C ALA A 98 -3.50 -15.14 -0.68
N ALA A 99 -3.89 -15.33 -1.93
CA ALA A 99 -5.25 -15.51 -2.37
C ALA A 99 -5.40 -16.90 -2.98
N PRO A 100 -5.57 -17.96 -2.16
CA PRO A 100 -5.89 -19.28 -2.65
C PRO A 100 -7.38 -19.32 -3.05
N ILE A 101 -7.66 -19.45 -4.34
CA ILE A 101 -8.99 -19.58 -4.93
C ILE A 101 -9.03 -20.94 -5.61
N GLY A 102 -9.98 -21.81 -5.27
CA GLY A 102 -10.16 -23.04 -6.04
C GLY A 102 -10.77 -24.17 -5.25
N TYR A 103 -9.99 -24.86 -4.41
CA TYR A 103 -10.45 -26.12 -3.81
C TYR A 103 -9.78 -26.43 -2.45
N PRO A 104 -10.47 -27.17 -1.55
CA PRO A 104 -9.87 -27.70 -0.33
C PRO A 104 -8.61 -28.52 -0.62
N GLY A 105 -7.51 -28.24 0.08
CA GLY A 105 -6.22 -28.93 -0.09
C GLY A 105 -5.16 -28.14 -0.87
N TRP A 106 -5.50 -26.97 -1.43
CA TRP A 106 -4.53 -26.08 -2.06
C TRP A 106 -3.71 -25.35 -1.00
N GLN A 107 -2.38 -25.47 -1.05
CA GLN A 107 -1.49 -24.83 -0.08
C GLN A 107 -0.41 -24.02 -0.82
N LEU A 108 -0.50 -22.70 -0.68
CA LEU A 108 0.56 -21.78 -1.08
C LEU A 108 1.50 -21.55 0.10
N HIS A 109 2.77 -21.90 -0.10
CA HIS A 109 3.83 -21.66 0.86
C HIS A 109 4.62 -20.43 0.44
N ALA A 110 4.69 -19.42 1.30
CA ALA A 110 5.52 -18.23 1.09
C ALA A 110 6.51 -18.09 2.24
N ARG A 111 7.80 -17.97 1.92
CA ARG A 111 8.91 -17.82 2.89
C ARG A 111 9.82 -16.67 2.48
N ASN A 112 10.58 -16.15 3.44
CA ASN A 112 11.58 -15.09 3.22
C ASN A 112 11.00 -13.85 2.51
N ALA A 113 9.77 -13.48 2.87
CA ALA A 113 9.07 -12.35 2.27
C ALA A 113 9.67 -11.02 2.74
N THR A 114 10.20 -10.24 1.81
CA THR A 114 10.56 -8.83 1.98
C THR A 114 9.56 -7.95 1.26
N PHE A 115 9.26 -6.80 1.86
CA PHE A 115 8.29 -5.85 1.32
C PHE A 115 8.74 -4.43 1.70
N MET A 116 8.90 -3.58 0.70
CA MET A 116 9.37 -2.21 0.85
C MET A 116 8.45 -1.27 0.07
N VAL A 117 8.11 -0.15 0.71
CA VAL A 117 7.23 0.88 0.15
C VAL A 117 7.92 2.22 0.29
N GLU A 118 7.94 2.97 -0.80
CA GLU A 118 8.45 4.34 -0.85
C GLU A 118 7.29 5.28 -1.19
N SER A 119 7.08 6.28 -0.34
CA SER A 119 5.91 7.15 -0.41
C SER A 119 6.25 8.58 -0.02
N ALA A 120 5.54 9.54 -0.60
CA ALA A 120 5.57 10.93 -0.19
C ALA A 120 4.39 11.24 0.76
N LYS A 121 4.61 12.19 1.67
CA LYS A 121 3.57 12.74 2.54
C LYS A 121 3.26 14.16 2.10
N ILE A 122 1.98 14.56 2.11
CA ILE A 122 1.64 15.97 1.94
C ILE A 122 2.18 16.75 3.16
N PRO A 123 3.00 17.79 2.96
CA PRO A 123 3.31 18.75 4.02
C PRO A 123 2.00 19.34 4.53
N GLU A 124 1.80 19.41 5.84
CA GLU A 124 0.54 19.91 6.44
C GLU A 124 0.07 21.21 5.76
N PRO A 125 -1.25 21.37 5.54
CA PRO A 125 -1.76 22.45 4.71
C PRO A 125 -1.24 23.79 5.23
N ALA A 126 -0.66 24.58 4.33
CA ALA A 126 -0.13 25.91 4.64
C ALA A 126 -1.13 26.82 5.36
N SER A 127 -2.43 26.48 5.31
CA SER A 127 -3.50 27.07 6.11
C SER A 127 -3.24 27.05 7.62
N LEU A 128 -2.63 26.00 8.18
CA LEU A 128 -2.25 25.96 9.60
C LEU A 128 -1.10 26.92 9.91
N ALA A 129 -0.11 26.98 9.02
CA ALA A 129 0.97 27.95 9.13
C ALA A 129 0.45 29.40 9.00
N LEU A 130 -0.46 29.66 8.05
CA LEU A 130 -1.11 30.95 7.86
C LEU A 130 -2.04 31.32 9.01
N LEU A 131 -2.74 30.36 9.61
CA LEU A 131 -3.55 30.58 10.81
C LEU A 131 -2.65 30.96 11.99
N GLY A 132 -1.53 30.25 12.18
CA GLY A 132 -0.54 30.59 13.20
C GLY A 132 0.06 31.98 13.00
N LEU A 133 0.45 32.32 11.78
CA LEU A 133 0.95 33.65 11.43
C LEU A 133 -0.12 34.74 11.58
N GLY A 134 -1.36 34.47 11.20
CA GLY A 134 -2.49 35.38 11.37
C GLY A 134 -2.79 35.66 12.85
N LEU A 135 -2.78 34.63 13.70
CA LEU A 135 -2.93 34.76 15.15
C LEU A 135 -1.78 35.54 15.79
N ALA A 136 -0.55 35.27 15.37
CA ALA A 136 0.63 36.02 15.83
C ALA A 136 0.54 37.50 15.42
N GLY A 137 0.13 37.79 14.18
CA GLY A 137 -0.11 39.13 13.69
C GLY A 137 -1.18 39.88 14.49
N LEU A 138 -2.30 39.21 14.81
CA LEU A 138 -3.35 39.78 15.66
C LEU A 138 -2.86 40.09 17.07
N ALA A 139 -2.07 39.21 17.68
CA ALA A 139 -1.53 39.42 19.02
C ALA A 139 -0.59 40.64 19.07
N VAL A 140 0.25 40.83 18.05
CA VAL A 140 1.12 42.01 17.92
C VAL A 140 0.29 43.28 17.71
N ALA A 141 -0.72 43.24 16.85
CA ALA A 141 -1.61 44.39 16.60
C ALA A 141 -2.35 44.82 17.87
N ARG A 142 -2.78 43.86 18.71
CA ARG A 142 -3.42 44.14 20.00
C ARG A 142 -2.47 44.81 20.99
N ARG A 143 -1.20 44.38 21.05
CA ARG A 143 -0.17 44.99 21.91
C ARG A 143 0.20 46.42 21.54
N ARG A 144 -0.05 46.85 20.29
CA ARG A 144 0.18 48.24 19.85
C ARG A 144 -0.98 49.19 20.14
N LYS A 145 -2.15 48.65 20.48
CA LYS A 145 -3.35 49.44 20.82
C LYS A 145 -3.62 49.55 22.32
N ALA A 146 -2.96 48.75 23.15
CA ALA A 146 -2.96 48.87 24.62
C ALA A 146 -1.75 49.70 25.04
#